data_AF-A0A943YYH6-F1
#
_entry.id   AF-A0A943YYH6-F1
#
_cell.length_a   1.000
_cell.length_b   1.000
_cell.length_c   1.000
_cell.angle_alpha   90.00
_cell.angle_beta   90.00
_cell.angle_gamma   90.00
#
_symmetry.space_group_name_H-M   'P 1'
#
loop_
_entity.id
_entity.type
_entity.pdbx_description
1 polymer ?
#
loop_
_entity_poly.entity_id
_entity_poly.type
_entity_poly.pdbx_seq_one_letter_code
_entity_poly.pdbx_strand_id
1 'polypeptide(L)'
;MKQETKGISRRALLKGATLGAAGAAALGMLGCSPSSAGSEDAKAGASDAAGKHTWEVKPEPITDIAETVDTEVLVIGAGYSGTCCALNAAENGTKVILVEKDNVPNGHGVGGTGAVGSRALDELGIKLDKSIEMERWVATCGGRCRESLVGKWFRESERCMNWLLDLAESDGVKCMVTVGSHSTVHPEADCYHMISGGKTTNDNMSIANYIEYLFIAKAEETGNFELVYNSPAVQLVQDGSGKVTGAICETENGYVQYNASKGVVLATGDVSYKDEYIDEFAPIAKKVMTRLC
;
A
#
# COMPACT_ATOMS: atom_id res chain seq x y z
N MET A 1 6.21 -46.61 9.58
CA MET A 1 7.26 -45.85 8.88
C MET A 1 6.58 -45.00 7.82
N LYS A 2 6.36 -43.72 8.13
CA LYS A 2 5.80 -42.73 7.19
C LYS A 2 6.99 -42.10 6.45
N GLN A 3 6.94 -42.12 5.12
CA GLN A 3 7.89 -41.41 4.26
C GLN A 3 7.42 -39.96 4.12
N GLU A 4 8.26 -39.03 4.55
CA GLU A 4 8.13 -37.59 4.29
C GLU A 4 8.55 -37.28 2.85
N THR A 5 7.66 -36.68 2.08
CA THR A 5 7.98 -36.03 0.80
C THR A 5 8.45 -34.60 1.08
N LYS A 6 9.77 -34.39 1.06
CA LYS A 6 10.40 -33.07 1.09
C LYS A 6 10.13 -32.31 -0.21
N GLY A 7 9.45 -31.17 -0.10
CA GLY A 7 9.25 -30.21 -1.19
C GLY A 7 10.57 -29.63 -1.68
N ILE A 8 10.70 -29.53 -3.00
CA ILE A 8 11.87 -28.96 -3.70
C ILE A 8 11.82 -27.43 -3.58
N SER A 9 12.86 -26.86 -2.98
CA SER A 9 13.07 -25.40 -2.88
C SER A 9 13.48 -24.83 -4.24
N ARG A 10 12.90 -23.67 -4.62
CA ARG A 10 13.11 -22.89 -5.86
C ARG A 10 14.56 -22.39 -6.10
N ARG A 11 15.55 -22.85 -5.32
CA ARG A 11 16.95 -22.40 -5.33
C ARG A 11 17.87 -23.14 -6.32
N ALA A 12 17.32 -23.95 -7.24
CA ALA A 12 18.12 -24.76 -8.17
C ALA A 12 18.30 -24.16 -9.58
N LEU A 13 17.69 -23.00 -9.91
CA LEU A 13 17.67 -22.50 -11.30
C LEU A 13 18.65 -21.37 -11.63
N LEU A 14 19.50 -20.93 -10.70
CA LEU A 14 20.47 -19.85 -10.94
C LEU A 14 21.90 -20.33 -10.71
N LYS A 15 22.37 -21.20 -11.60
CA LYS A 15 23.81 -21.47 -11.81
C LYS A 15 24.05 -21.62 -13.31
N GLY A 16 24.17 -20.51 -14.02
CA GLY A 16 24.53 -20.55 -15.44
C GLY A 16 24.50 -19.21 -16.14
N ALA A 17 25.40 -18.30 -15.79
CA ALA A 17 25.99 -17.33 -16.73
C ALA A 17 27.04 -16.48 -15.98
N THR A 18 28.30 -16.74 -16.27
CA THR A 18 29.45 -15.88 -15.93
C THR A 18 30.13 -15.41 -17.21
N LEU A 19 30.85 -14.28 -17.12
CA LEU A 19 31.69 -13.55 -18.08
C LEU A 19 30.96 -12.40 -18.83
N GLY A 20 31.44 -11.15 -18.84
CA GLY A 20 32.67 -10.57 -18.28
C GLY A 20 32.79 -9.04 -18.47
N ALA A 21 33.63 -8.45 -17.61
CA ALA A 21 34.52 -7.27 -17.71
C ALA A 21 34.10 -5.91 -18.34
N ALA A 22 34.20 -4.88 -17.47
CA ALA A 22 34.94 -3.61 -17.60
C ALA A 22 34.35 -2.37 -18.33
N GLY A 23 34.23 -1.26 -17.57
CA GLY A 23 34.77 0.05 -17.99
C GLY A 23 33.84 1.27 -18.04
N ALA A 24 34.20 2.28 -17.22
CA ALA A 24 34.00 3.73 -17.37
C ALA A 24 32.66 4.41 -16.99
N ALA A 25 32.81 5.47 -16.19
CA ALA A 25 31.79 6.38 -15.71
C ALA A 25 31.32 7.37 -16.80
N ALA A 26 30.02 7.68 -16.81
CA ALA A 26 29.48 8.93 -17.34
C ALA A 26 28.16 9.28 -16.64
N LEU A 27 28.14 10.44 -15.97
CA LEU A 27 26.94 11.16 -15.54
C LEU A 27 26.15 11.58 -16.79
N GLY A 28 24.85 11.26 -16.84
CA GLY A 28 23.96 11.74 -17.89
C GLY A 28 22.50 11.44 -17.57
N MET A 29 21.70 12.50 -17.44
CA MET A 29 20.25 12.43 -17.26
C MET A 29 19.59 11.55 -18.32
N LEU A 30 18.81 10.55 -17.89
CA LEU A 30 17.88 9.85 -18.76
C LEU A 30 16.49 9.95 -18.14
N GLY A 31 15.70 10.89 -18.68
CA GLY A 31 14.26 10.85 -18.57
C GLY A 31 13.74 9.63 -19.32
N CYS A 32 13.08 8.73 -18.60
CA CYS A 32 12.38 7.60 -19.18
C CYS A 32 11.04 8.07 -19.75
N SER A 33 10.97 8.24 -21.08
CA SER A 33 9.70 8.07 -21.80
C SER A 33 9.44 6.56 -21.94
N PRO A 34 8.26 6.04 -21.56
CA PRO A 34 7.96 4.63 -21.82
C PRO A 34 7.68 4.41 -23.30
N SER A 35 8.41 3.44 -23.87
CA SER A 35 8.12 2.87 -25.18
C SER A 35 6.88 1.99 -25.06
N SER A 36 5.91 2.22 -25.92
CA SER A 36 4.66 1.47 -26.02
C SER A 36 4.91 0.03 -26.48
N ALA A 37 4.73 -0.93 -25.59
CA ALA A 37 4.46 -2.32 -25.94
C ALA A 37 3.09 -2.67 -25.35
N GLY A 38 2.09 -2.79 -26.21
CA GLY A 38 0.71 -3.04 -25.84
C GLY A 38 0.53 -4.44 -25.25
N SER A 39 -0.08 -4.46 -24.06
CA SER A 39 -0.91 -5.55 -23.58
C SER A 39 -2.36 -5.15 -23.85
N GLU A 40 -3.10 -6.02 -24.54
CA GLU A 40 -4.53 -5.84 -24.82
C GLU A 40 -5.30 -5.79 -23.51
N ASP A 41 -5.62 -4.58 -23.05
CA ASP A 41 -6.66 -4.38 -22.05
C ASP A 41 -7.99 -4.84 -22.65
N ALA A 42 -8.55 -5.89 -22.06
CA ALA A 42 -9.91 -6.31 -22.30
C ALA A 42 -10.84 -5.10 -22.16
N LYS A 43 -11.64 -4.84 -23.19
CA LYS A 43 -12.68 -3.81 -23.20
C LYS A 43 -13.53 -3.86 -21.92
N ALA A 44 -13.28 -2.94 -21.00
CA ALA A 44 -14.18 -2.65 -19.89
C ALA A 44 -14.59 -1.18 -19.99
N GLY A 45 -15.82 -0.96 -20.41
CA GLY A 45 -16.37 0.39 -20.60
C GLY A 45 -17.58 0.39 -21.52
N ALA A 46 -18.56 -0.46 -21.22
CA ALA A 46 -19.92 -0.22 -21.68
C ALA A 46 -20.76 -0.05 -20.42
N SER A 47 -21.33 1.14 -20.25
CA SER A 47 -22.44 1.33 -19.33
C SER A 47 -23.49 0.27 -19.62
N ASP A 48 -24.10 -0.26 -18.57
CA ASP A 48 -25.23 -1.16 -18.73
C ASP A 48 -26.30 -0.48 -19.61
N ALA A 49 -27.13 -1.27 -20.28
CA ALA A 49 -28.17 -0.82 -21.23
C ALA A 49 -29.17 0.23 -20.67
N ALA A 50 -29.07 0.58 -19.39
CA ALA A 50 -29.83 1.60 -18.67
C ALA A 50 -29.05 2.90 -18.36
N GLY A 51 -27.81 3.07 -18.83
CA GLY A 51 -27.00 4.28 -18.60
C GLY A 51 -26.49 4.44 -17.16
N LYS A 52 -26.44 3.35 -16.38
CA LYS A 52 -25.92 3.34 -15.01
C LYS A 52 -24.41 3.15 -14.99
N HIS A 53 -23.78 3.69 -13.95
CA HIS A 53 -22.36 3.47 -13.67
C HIS A 53 -22.10 2.09 -13.05
N THR A 54 -20.88 1.57 -13.20
CA THR A 54 -20.50 0.24 -12.69
C THR A 54 -20.68 0.09 -11.18
N TRP A 55 -20.52 1.15 -10.39
CA TRP A 55 -20.73 1.13 -8.93
C TRP A 55 -22.19 1.21 -8.49
N GLU A 56 -23.11 1.52 -9.40
CA GLU A 56 -24.55 1.54 -9.12
C GLU A 56 -25.21 0.17 -9.34
N VAL A 57 -24.48 -0.75 -9.98
CA VAL A 57 -24.93 -2.10 -10.28
C VAL A 57 -24.34 -3.04 -9.27
N LYS A 58 -25.21 -3.65 -8.45
CA LYS A 58 -24.80 -4.70 -7.52
C LYS A 58 -24.34 -5.92 -8.34
N PRO A 59 -23.13 -6.44 -8.13
CA PRO A 59 -22.68 -7.67 -8.79
C PRO A 59 -23.54 -8.87 -8.41
N GLU A 60 -23.64 -9.84 -9.34
CA GLU A 60 -24.29 -11.12 -9.07
C GLU A 60 -23.50 -11.91 -8.01
N PRO A 61 -24.18 -12.61 -7.08
CA PRO A 61 -23.51 -13.39 -6.05
C PRO A 61 -22.62 -14.49 -6.63
N ILE A 62 -21.33 -14.46 -6.29
CA ILE A 62 -20.41 -15.57 -6.56
C ILE A 62 -20.77 -16.77 -5.67
N THR A 63 -20.91 -17.96 -6.27
CA THR A 63 -21.35 -19.20 -5.57
C THR A 63 -20.45 -20.41 -5.81
N ASP A 64 -19.61 -20.37 -6.83
CA ASP A 64 -18.66 -21.40 -7.24
C ASP A 64 -17.30 -21.21 -6.52
N ILE A 65 -17.30 -21.48 -5.22
CA ILE A 65 -16.10 -21.36 -4.38
C ILE A 65 -15.20 -22.60 -4.55
N ALA A 66 -13.97 -22.40 -5.00
CA ALA A 66 -12.97 -23.44 -5.18
C ALA A 66 -12.29 -23.81 -3.85
N GLU A 67 -12.01 -22.83 -2.99
CA GLU A 67 -11.34 -23.01 -1.71
C GLU A 67 -11.90 -22.05 -0.65
N THR A 68 -11.85 -22.45 0.62
CA THR A 68 -12.18 -21.60 1.76
C THR A 68 -11.03 -21.59 2.76
N VAL A 69 -10.63 -20.40 3.21
CA VAL A 69 -9.52 -20.18 4.13
C VAL A 69 -9.99 -19.35 5.33
N ASP A 70 -9.63 -19.77 6.54
CA ASP A 70 -10.00 -19.06 7.77
C ASP A 70 -8.84 -18.22 8.33
N THR A 71 -9.15 -16.99 8.70
CA THR A 71 -8.27 -16.05 9.41
C THR A 71 -9.02 -15.33 10.53
N GLU A 72 -8.30 -14.63 11.41
CA GLU A 72 -8.96 -13.74 12.35
C GLU A 72 -9.23 -12.38 11.73
N VAL A 73 -8.24 -11.80 11.05
CA VAL A 73 -8.38 -10.56 10.29
C VAL A 73 -7.96 -10.80 8.85
N LEU A 74 -8.80 -10.36 7.92
CA LEU A 74 -8.47 -10.27 6.50
C LEU A 74 -8.18 -8.80 6.15
N VAL A 75 -7.00 -8.53 5.60
CA VAL A 75 -6.63 -7.21 5.06
C VAL A 75 -6.59 -7.30 3.55
N ILE A 76 -7.20 -6.33 2.86
CA ILE A 76 -7.30 -6.30 1.39
C ILE A 76 -6.52 -5.09 0.86
N GLY A 77 -5.44 -5.36 0.13
CA GLY A 77 -4.52 -4.38 -0.46
C GLY A 77 -3.20 -4.27 0.30
N ALA A 78 -2.09 -4.66 -0.33
CA ALA A 78 -0.73 -4.64 0.21
C ALA A 78 0.02 -3.34 -0.10
N GLY A 79 -0.66 -2.21 -0.01
CA GLY A 79 -0.03 -0.89 0.04
C GLY A 79 0.40 -0.52 1.46
N TYR A 80 0.89 0.71 1.64
CA TYR A 80 1.37 1.24 2.92
C TYR A 80 0.42 0.99 4.11
N SER A 81 -0.86 1.30 3.95
CA SER A 81 -1.86 1.17 5.03
C SER A 81 -2.18 -0.28 5.37
N GLY A 82 -2.28 -1.16 4.36
CA GLY A 82 -2.61 -2.57 4.54
C GLY A 82 -1.46 -3.35 5.17
N THR A 83 -0.24 -3.14 4.69
CA THR A 83 0.96 -3.76 5.28
C THR A 83 1.22 -3.27 6.71
N CYS A 84 1.03 -1.97 6.99
CA CYS A 84 1.08 -1.41 8.35
C CYS A 84 0.03 -2.04 9.28
N CYS A 85 -1.23 -2.15 8.81
CA CYS A 85 -2.30 -2.79 9.56
C CYS A 85 -2.01 -4.26 9.85
N ALA A 86 -1.52 -4.99 8.85
CA ALA A 86 -1.22 -6.40 8.97
C ALA A 86 -0.08 -6.66 9.95
N LEU A 87 1.01 -5.89 9.86
CA LEU A 87 2.11 -5.93 10.82
C LEU A 87 1.60 -5.68 12.25
N ASN A 88 0.88 -4.58 12.47
CA ASN A 88 0.42 -4.22 13.81
C ASN A 88 -0.48 -5.30 14.41
N ALA A 89 -1.40 -5.88 13.62
CA ALA A 89 -2.25 -6.97 14.08
C ALA A 89 -1.46 -8.26 14.39
N ALA A 90 -0.49 -8.61 13.53
CA ALA A 90 0.35 -9.79 13.69
C ALA A 90 1.29 -9.70 14.91
N GLU A 91 1.88 -8.52 15.17
CA GLU A 91 2.68 -8.23 16.38
C GLU A 91 1.86 -8.37 17.66
N ASN A 92 0.55 -8.12 17.58
CA ASN A 92 -0.39 -8.30 18.68
C ASN A 92 -1.01 -9.72 18.74
N GLY A 93 -0.41 -10.69 18.04
CA GLY A 93 -0.79 -12.10 18.12
C GLY A 93 -2.07 -12.46 17.37
N THR A 94 -2.58 -11.59 16.48
CA THR A 94 -3.75 -11.90 15.66
C THR A 94 -3.32 -12.63 14.40
N LYS A 95 -4.04 -13.70 14.01
CA LYS A 95 -3.82 -14.36 12.72
C LYS A 95 -4.35 -13.46 11.59
N VAL A 96 -3.45 -13.02 10.72
CA VAL A 96 -3.76 -12.10 9.61
C VAL A 96 -3.47 -12.76 8.27
N ILE A 97 -4.40 -12.63 7.35
CA ILE A 97 -4.15 -12.84 5.92
C ILE A 97 -4.26 -11.48 5.23
N LEU A 98 -3.24 -11.11 4.47
CA LEU A 98 -3.23 -9.96 3.58
C LEU A 98 -3.32 -10.45 2.14
N VAL A 99 -4.32 -9.98 1.39
CA VAL A 99 -4.47 -10.30 -0.03
C VAL A 99 -4.13 -9.09 -0.90
N GLU A 100 -3.42 -9.31 -1.99
CA GLU A 100 -3.00 -8.30 -2.97
C GLU A 100 -3.39 -8.75 -4.37
N LYS A 101 -3.95 -7.84 -5.17
CA LYS A 101 -4.37 -8.14 -6.55
C LYS A 101 -3.19 -8.34 -7.48
N ASP A 102 -2.09 -7.61 -7.25
CA ASP A 102 -0.90 -7.64 -8.09
C ASP A 102 0.08 -8.72 -7.59
N ASN A 103 1.16 -8.94 -8.35
CA ASN A 103 2.21 -9.90 -7.98
C ASN A 103 3.31 -9.30 -7.08
N VAL A 104 3.16 -8.04 -6.69
CA VAL A 104 4.06 -7.26 -5.84
C VAL A 104 3.20 -6.39 -4.90
N PRO A 105 3.71 -5.98 -3.73
CA PRO A 105 3.01 -5.00 -2.91
C PRO A 105 2.96 -3.69 -3.68
N ASN A 106 1.77 -3.08 -3.73
CA ASN A 106 1.52 -1.89 -4.52
C ASN A 106 1.06 -0.74 -3.63
N GLY A 107 2.02 0.08 -3.20
CA GLY A 107 1.79 1.34 -2.51
C GLY A 107 2.15 2.51 -3.42
N HIS A 108 1.29 3.53 -3.46
CA HIS A 108 1.52 4.76 -4.24
C HIS A 108 2.19 5.87 -3.41
N GLY A 109 3.03 5.50 -2.44
CA GLY A 109 3.81 6.44 -1.63
C GLY A 109 5.16 6.75 -2.28
N VAL A 110 5.60 8.01 -2.29
CA VAL A 110 6.89 8.42 -2.88
C VAL A 110 8.11 8.13 -1.98
N GLY A 111 8.00 7.15 -1.07
CA GLY A 111 9.08 6.73 -0.16
C GLY A 111 9.28 7.59 1.09
N GLY A 112 8.42 8.59 1.31
CA GLY A 112 8.46 9.41 2.53
C GLY A 112 7.13 9.48 3.27
N THR A 113 7.23 9.74 4.58
CA THR A 113 6.10 9.73 5.51
C THR A 113 6.07 11.01 6.35
N GLY A 114 4.90 11.66 6.41
CA GLY A 114 4.73 12.89 7.20
C GLY A 114 4.52 12.62 8.69
N ALA A 115 5.10 13.45 9.57
CA ALA A 115 4.73 13.53 10.98
C ALA A 115 5.06 14.91 11.58
N VAL A 116 4.21 15.41 12.49
CA VAL A 116 4.39 16.73 13.14
C VAL A 116 5.19 16.68 14.45
N GLY A 117 5.95 15.62 14.62
CA GLY A 117 6.84 15.35 15.74
C GLY A 117 7.54 14.02 15.49
N SER A 118 8.81 13.91 15.88
CA SER A 118 9.58 12.66 15.88
C SER A 118 10.93 12.91 16.54
N ARG A 119 11.64 11.85 16.91
CA ARG A 119 13.04 11.98 17.34
C ARG A 119 13.94 12.57 16.24
N ALA A 120 13.65 12.30 14.97
CA ALA A 120 14.41 12.84 13.85
C ALA A 120 14.21 14.36 13.69
N LEU A 121 13.01 14.88 13.95
CA LEU A 121 12.76 16.33 14.01
C LEU A 121 13.44 16.97 15.21
N ASP A 122 13.42 16.29 16.36
CA ASP A 122 14.04 16.77 17.59
C ASP A 122 15.56 16.91 17.46
N GLU A 123 16.24 15.97 16.83
CA GLU A 123 17.68 16.02 16.53
C GLU A 123 18.07 17.20 15.64
N LEU A 124 17.16 17.63 14.76
CA LEU A 124 17.34 18.79 13.88
C LEU A 124 16.89 20.10 14.54
N GLY A 125 16.34 20.07 15.75
CA GLY A 125 15.78 21.23 16.43
C GLY A 125 14.50 21.77 15.78
N ILE A 126 13.82 20.96 14.96
CA ILE A 126 12.58 21.35 14.28
C ILE A 126 11.41 21.14 15.24
N LYS A 127 10.70 22.24 15.56
CA LYS A 127 9.50 22.23 16.39
C LYS A 127 8.36 22.91 15.66
N LEU A 128 7.27 22.16 15.48
CA LEU A 128 6.08 22.64 14.78
C LEU A 128 4.99 23.00 15.80
N ASP A 129 4.30 24.12 15.56
CA ASP A 129 3.08 24.43 16.29
C ASP A 129 1.93 23.61 15.69
N LYS A 130 1.54 22.56 16.42
CA LYS A 130 0.50 21.62 15.98
C LYS A 130 -0.85 22.32 15.73
N SER A 131 -1.16 23.40 16.44
CA SER A 131 -2.41 24.15 16.25
C SER A 131 -2.40 24.97 14.97
N ILE A 132 -1.30 25.69 14.71
CA ILE A 132 -1.14 26.46 13.47
C ILE A 132 -1.11 25.54 12.25
N GLU A 133 -0.37 24.44 12.32
CA GLU A 133 -0.27 23.50 11.20
C GLU A 133 -1.58 22.73 10.96
N MET A 134 -2.36 22.46 12.01
CA MET A 134 -3.71 21.89 11.86
C MET A 134 -4.65 22.90 11.18
N GLU A 135 -4.63 24.17 11.59
CA GLU A 135 -5.41 25.23 10.93
C GLU A 135 -5.02 25.36 9.45
N ARG A 136 -3.71 25.37 9.15
CA ARG A 136 -3.18 25.39 7.79
C ARG A 136 -3.68 24.20 6.96
N TRP A 137 -3.66 23.00 7.51
CA TRP A 137 -4.21 21.81 6.83
C TRP A 137 -5.69 22.01 6.49
N VAL A 138 -6.50 22.40 7.47
CA VAL A 138 -7.95 22.60 7.28
C VAL A 138 -8.23 23.68 6.24
N ALA A 139 -7.48 24.78 6.27
CA ALA A 139 -7.56 25.87 5.30
C ALA A 139 -7.19 25.41 3.88
N THR A 140 -6.11 24.63 3.73
CA THR A 140 -5.71 24.03 2.44
C THR A 140 -6.78 23.11 1.86
N CYS A 141 -7.50 22.37 2.72
CA CYS A 141 -8.65 21.57 2.30
C CYS A 141 -9.91 22.40 1.99
N GLY A 142 -9.88 23.73 2.21
CA GLY A 142 -11.03 24.62 2.08
C GLY A 142 -12.14 24.31 3.09
N GLY A 143 -11.80 23.84 4.29
CA GLY A 143 -12.75 23.47 5.34
C GLY A 143 -13.57 22.19 5.05
N ARG A 144 -13.19 21.41 4.02
CA ARG A 144 -13.94 20.20 3.60
C ARG A 144 -13.42 18.90 4.22
N CYS A 145 -12.29 18.93 4.91
CA CYS A 145 -11.78 17.76 5.60
C CYS A 145 -12.55 17.51 6.91
N ARG A 146 -12.61 16.24 7.32
CA ARG A 146 -13.13 15.89 8.65
C ARG A 146 -12.07 16.20 9.72
N GLU A 147 -12.21 17.36 10.36
CA GLU A 147 -11.22 17.88 11.33
C GLU A 147 -10.88 16.91 12.47
N SER A 148 -11.82 16.07 12.91
CA SER A 148 -11.53 15.06 13.93
C SER A 148 -10.54 13.98 13.50
N LEU A 149 -10.47 13.67 12.20
CA LEU A 149 -9.46 12.79 11.63
C LEU A 149 -8.11 13.50 11.47
N VAL A 150 -8.12 14.76 11.03
CA VAL A 150 -6.91 15.60 10.99
C VAL A 150 -6.32 15.70 12.40
N GLY A 151 -7.11 16.08 13.39
CA GLY A 151 -6.69 16.15 14.78
C GLY A 151 -6.19 14.81 15.33
N LYS A 152 -6.74 13.67 14.88
CA LYS A 152 -6.20 12.35 15.25
C LYS A 152 -4.79 12.16 14.70
N TRP A 153 -4.54 12.50 13.44
CA TRP A 153 -3.21 12.44 12.84
C TRP A 153 -2.20 13.34 13.57
N PHE A 154 -2.58 14.57 13.93
CA PHE A 154 -1.71 15.49 14.69
C PHE A 154 -1.37 14.99 16.10
N ARG A 155 -2.30 14.26 16.74
CA ARG A 155 -2.05 13.63 18.05
C ARG A 155 -1.17 12.38 17.97
N GLU A 156 -1.35 11.58 16.93
CA GLU A 156 -0.75 10.23 16.86
C GLU A 156 0.52 10.14 16.01
N SER A 157 0.72 11.05 15.05
CA SER A 157 1.78 10.92 14.03
C SER A 157 3.18 10.80 14.63
N GLU A 158 3.45 11.46 15.75
CA GLU A 158 4.73 11.37 16.45
C GLU A 158 5.01 9.97 17.01
N ARG A 159 4.01 9.38 17.67
CA ARG A 159 4.09 8.01 18.18
C ARG A 159 4.26 7.02 17.02
N CYS A 160 3.48 7.19 15.94
CA CYS A 160 3.56 6.32 14.77
C CYS A 160 4.89 6.45 14.03
N MET A 161 5.43 7.66 13.89
CA MET A 161 6.70 7.90 13.23
C MET A 161 7.85 7.30 14.02
N ASN A 162 7.88 7.46 15.34
CA ASN A 162 8.91 6.85 16.17
C ASN A 162 8.86 5.32 16.13
N TRP A 163 7.67 4.70 16.05
CA TRP A 163 7.54 3.26 15.81
C TRP A 163 8.10 2.84 14.44
N LEU A 164 7.79 3.58 13.38
CA LEU A 164 8.36 3.33 12.05
C LEU A 164 9.89 3.47 12.03
N LEU A 165 10.42 4.49 12.71
CA LEU A 165 11.86 4.70 12.82
C LEU A 165 12.54 3.54 13.58
N ASP A 166 11.90 2.98 14.62
CA ASP A 166 12.44 1.81 15.35
C ASP A 166 12.55 0.59 14.42
N LEU A 167 11.52 0.35 13.61
CA LEU A 167 11.53 -0.72 12.61
C LEU A 167 12.62 -0.49 11.56
N ALA A 168 12.70 0.72 11.01
CA ALA A 168 13.68 1.08 9.99
C ALA A 168 15.13 0.96 10.52
N GLU A 169 15.41 1.43 11.73
CA GLU A 169 16.72 1.29 12.37
C GLU A 169 17.09 -0.17 12.62
N SER A 170 16.12 -1.02 12.98
CA SER A 170 16.35 -2.47 13.15
C SER A 170 16.82 -3.15 11.86
N ASP A 171 16.42 -2.62 10.70
CA ASP A 171 16.85 -3.09 9.37
C ASP A 171 18.13 -2.36 8.88
N GLY A 172 18.68 -1.43 9.66
CA GLY A 172 19.90 -0.68 9.33
C GLY A 172 19.69 0.49 8.36
N VAL A 173 18.46 0.99 8.29
CA VAL A 173 18.04 2.08 7.40
C VAL A 173 18.36 3.43 8.03
N LYS A 174 18.47 4.47 7.20
CA LYS A 174 18.59 5.86 7.66
C LYS A 174 17.35 6.65 7.29
N CYS A 175 16.99 7.58 8.17
CA CYS A 175 15.96 8.57 7.94
C CYS A 175 16.60 9.91 7.57
N MET A 176 16.04 10.57 6.56
CA MET A 176 16.32 11.96 6.22
C MET A 176 15.02 12.76 6.27
N VAL A 177 15.01 13.85 7.04
CA VAL A 177 13.89 14.80 7.01
C VAL A 177 14.09 15.74 5.83
N THR A 178 13.09 15.87 4.96
CA THR A 178 13.13 16.81 3.83
C THR A 178 12.64 18.18 4.24
N VAL A 179 13.21 19.19 3.59
CA VAL A 179 12.83 20.59 3.79
C VAL A 179 11.56 20.88 2.97
N GLY A 180 10.57 21.52 3.58
CA GLY A 180 9.36 22.03 2.95
C GLY A 180 9.60 23.35 2.21
N SER A 181 8.62 23.78 1.42
CA SER A 181 8.61 25.10 0.82
C SER A 181 8.69 26.23 1.88
N HIS A 182 9.71 27.08 1.78
CA HIS A 182 9.83 28.33 2.55
C HIS A 182 9.13 29.53 1.88
N SER A 183 8.21 29.28 0.95
CA SER A 183 7.44 30.34 0.29
C SER A 183 6.59 31.11 1.29
N THR A 184 6.55 32.44 1.15
CA THR A 184 5.65 33.29 1.94
C THR A 184 4.17 33.06 1.61
N VAL A 185 3.88 32.54 0.41
CA VAL A 185 2.51 32.34 -0.09
C VAL A 185 2.05 30.90 0.14
N HIS A 186 2.97 29.94 -0.01
CA HIS A 186 2.70 28.52 0.18
C HIS A 186 3.76 27.87 1.07
N PRO A 187 3.76 28.18 2.38
CA PRO A 187 4.68 27.55 3.33
C PRO A 187 4.30 26.08 3.53
N GLU A 188 5.31 25.21 3.60
CA GLU A 188 5.16 23.82 4.01
C GLU A 188 6.07 23.55 5.21
N ALA A 189 5.62 22.68 6.11
CA ALA A 189 6.41 22.29 7.27
C ALA A 189 7.50 21.28 6.89
N ASP A 190 8.66 21.37 7.55
CA ASP A 190 9.72 20.37 7.49
C ASP A 190 9.29 19.12 8.29
N CYS A 191 8.39 18.33 7.72
CA CYS A 191 7.71 17.25 8.44
C CYS A 191 7.72 15.91 7.68
N TYR A 192 8.45 15.80 6.57
CA TYR A 192 8.44 14.64 5.69
C TYR A 192 9.71 13.81 5.84
N HIS A 193 9.57 12.54 6.20
CA HIS A 193 10.64 11.62 6.56
C HIS A 193 10.86 10.63 5.43
N MET A 194 11.98 10.76 4.73
CA MET A 194 12.41 9.82 3.69
C MET A 194 13.25 8.72 4.33
N ILE A 195 12.79 7.48 4.21
CA ILE A 195 13.44 6.30 4.78
C ILE A 195 14.05 5.52 3.64
N SER A 196 15.37 5.35 3.66
CA SER A 196 16.09 4.69 2.56
C SER A 196 17.37 4.00 3.02
N GLY A 197 17.73 2.94 2.30
CA GLY A 197 18.76 1.98 2.72
C GLY A 197 18.13 0.77 3.41
N GLY A 198 18.93 0.05 4.20
CA GLY A 198 18.50 -1.16 4.90
C GLY A 198 19.05 -2.46 4.30
N LYS A 199 18.80 -3.55 5.01
CA LYS A 199 19.21 -4.91 4.61
C LYS A 199 18.10 -5.64 3.86
N THR A 200 16.85 -5.22 4.05
CA THR A 200 15.73 -5.71 3.26
C THR A 200 15.96 -5.30 1.81
N THR A 201 16.19 -6.28 0.93
CA THR A 201 16.45 -6.06 -0.49
C THR A 201 15.68 -7.08 -1.33
N ASN A 202 15.02 -6.60 -2.38
CA ASN A 202 14.32 -7.41 -3.38
C ASN A 202 14.54 -6.79 -4.77
N ASP A 203 14.56 -7.60 -5.82
CA ASP A 203 14.70 -7.16 -7.22
C ASP A 203 13.59 -6.17 -7.64
N ASN A 204 12.42 -6.24 -7.00
CA ASN A 204 11.27 -5.34 -7.24
C ASN A 204 11.19 -4.15 -6.27
N MET A 205 12.23 -3.93 -5.46
CA MET A 205 12.23 -2.89 -4.44
C MET A 205 12.71 -1.56 -4.99
N SER A 206 12.03 -0.49 -4.61
CA SER A 206 12.40 0.89 -4.83
C SER A 206 12.26 1.66 -3.52
N ILE A 207 12.70 2.91 -3.49
CA ILE A 207 12.47 3.79 -2.33
C ILE A 207 10.96 3.95 -2.04
N ALA A 208 10.11 3.85 -3.07
CA ALA A 208 8.68 4.06 -2.98
C ALA A 208 7.93 2.93 -2.27
N ASN A 209 8.42 1.68 -2.36
CA ASN A 209 7.77 0.51 -1.78
C ASN A 209 8.60 -0.17 -0.67
N TYR A 210 9.70 0.45 -0.24
CA TYR A 210 10.59 -0.09 0.78
C TYR A 210 9.85 -0.36 2.10
N ILE A 211 9.01 0.59 2.53
CA ILE A 211 8.32 0.50 3.83
C ILE A 211 7.31 -0.65 3.84
N GLU A 212 6.60 -0.89 2.73
CA GLU A 212 5.70 -2.02 2.55
C GLU A 212 6.45 -3.34 2.71
N TYR A 213 7.61 -3.50 2.05
CA TYR A 213 8.44 -4.68 2.20
C TYR A 213 9.01 -4.86 3.62
N LEU A 214 9.41 -3.76 4.28
CA LEU A 214 9.83 -3.80 5.67
C LEU A 214 8.71 -4.30 6.59
N PHE A 215 7.49 -3.79 6.42
CA PHE A 215 6.33 -4.23 7.18
C PHE A 215 5.98 -5.69 6.93
N ILE A 216 6.03 -6.13 5.67
CA ILE A 216 5.81 -7.54 5.30
C ILE A 216 6.83 -8.44 5.98
N ALA A 217 8.13 -8.13 5.86
CA ALA A 217 9.20 -8.93 6.47
C ALA A 217 9.04 -9.01 7.99
N LYS A 218 8.71 -7.89 8.64
CA LYS A 218 8.46 -7.85 10.09
C LYS A 218 7.20 -8.62 10.49
N ALA A 219 6.15 -8.62 9.65
CA ALA A 219 4.94 -9.37 9.91
C ALA A 219 5.20 -10.88 9.79
N GLU A 220 5.97 -11.31 8.79
CA GLU A 220 6.40 -12.70 8.60
C GLU A 220 7.20 -13.23 9.81
N GLU A 221 8.08 -12.42 10.40
CA GLU A 221 8.85 -12.76 11.61
C GLU A 221 7.96 -13.15 12.81
N THR A 222 6.71 -12.66 12.86
CA THR A 222 5.78 -12.99 13.96
C THR A 222 5.22 -14.41 13.90
N GLY A 223 5.21 -15.04 12.73
CA GLY A 223 4.54 -16.32 12.47
C GLY A 223 2.99 -16.26 12.46
N ASN A 224 2.39 -15.07 12.61
CA ASN A 224 0.94 -14.88 12.61
C ASN A 224 0.39 -14.25 11.31
N PHE A 225 1.22 -14.15 10.28
CA PHE A 225 0.94 -13.41 9.06
C PHE A 225 1.14 -14.27 7.81
N GLU A 226 0.25 -14.10 6.84
CA GLU A 226 0.36 -14.65 5.50
C GLU A 226 0.00 -13.59 4.46
N LEU A 227 0.80 -13.51 3.39
CA LEU A 227 0.57 -12.64 2.24
C LEU A 227 0.24 -13.48 1.01
N VAL A 228 -0.88 -13.18 0.35
CA VAL A 228 -1.33 -13.85 -0.86
C VAL A 228 -1.44 -12.84 -2.00
N TYR A 229 -0.55 -12.97 -2.99
CA TYR A 229 -0.56 -12.17 -4.22
C TYR A 229 -1.55 -12.72 -5.27
N ASN A 230 -1.75 -11.97 -6.36
CA ASN A 230 -2.65 -12.34 -7.47
C ASN A 230 -4.05 -12.75 -7.00
N SER A 231 -4.54 -12.08 -5.95
CA SER A 231 -5.78 -12.39 -5.25
C SER A 231 -6.68 -11.14 -5.15
N PRO A 232 -7.16 -10.60 -6.28
CA PRO A 232 -8.11 -9.49 -6.26
C PRO A 232 -9.38 -9.88 -5.51
N ALA A 233 -9.71 -9.17 -4.43
CA ALA A 233 -10.97 -9.32 -3.74
C ALA A 233 -12.11 -8.68 -4.54
N VAL A 234 -13.11 -9.46 -4.91
CA VAL A 234 -14.19 -9.07 -5.84
C VAL A 234 -15.57 -9.00 -5.19
N GLN A 235 -15.76 -9.64 -4.04
CA GLN A 235 -17.05 -9.61 -3.33
C GLN A 235 -16.86 -9.74 -1.81
N LEU A 236 -17.50 -8.88 -1.02
CA LEU A 236 -17.59 -9.07 0.43
C LEU A 236 -18.60 -10.16 0.77
N VAL A 237 -18.26 -11.00 1.75
CA VAL A 237 -19.18 -12.01 2.30
C VAL A 237 -19.89 -11.41 3.49
N GLN A 238 -21.22 -11.55 3.53
CA GLN A 238 -22.05 -11.10 4.64
C GLN A 238 -22.90 -12.25 5.19
N ASP A 239 -23.11 -12.28 6.50
CA ASP A 239 -24.11 -13.15 7.11
C ASP A 239 -25.54 -12.60 6.92
N GLY A 240 -26.53 -13.33 7.40
CA GLY A 240 -27.95 -12.94 7.30
C GLY A 240 -28.32 -11.64 8.02
N SER A 241 -27.45 -11.11 8.89
CA SER A 241 -27.63 -9.81 9.54
C SER A 241 -27.03 -8.64 8.75
N GLY A 242 -26.28 -8.92 7.68
CA GLY A 242 -25.51 -7.95 6.92
C GLY A 242 -24.12 -7.68 7.50
N LYS A 243 -23.69 -8.40 8.54
CA LYS A 243 -22.33 -8.30 9.08
C LYS A 243 -21.35 -8.89 8.07
N VAL A 244 -20.28 -8.17 7.76
CA VAL A 244 -19.18 -8.68 6.92
C VAL A 244 -18.42 -9.77 7.69
N THR A 245 -18.29 -10.93 7.07
CA THR A 245 -17.63 -12.12 7.62
C THR A 245 -16.42 -12.56 6.80
N GLY A 246 -16.12 -11.89 5.69
CA GLY A 246 -15.05 -12.30 4.81
C GLY A 246 -15.07 -11.58 3.46
N ALA A 247 -14.27 -12.07 2.53
CA ALA A 247 -14.30 -11.67 1.12
C ALA A 247 -13.95 -12.84 0.20
N ILE A 248 -14.39 -12.76 -1.05
CA ILE A 248 -14.08 -13.70 -2.12
C ILE A 248 -13.03 -13.04 -3.03
N CYS A 249 -11.95 -13.77 -3.29
CA CYS A 249 -10.90 -13.36 -4.22
C CYS A 249 -10.98 -14.18 -5.51
N GLU A 250 -10.81 -13.52 -6.65
CA GLU A 250 -10.74 -14.13 -7.97
C GLU A 250 -9.28 -14.47 -8.30
N THR A 251 -8.90 -15.73 -8.15
CA THR A 251 -7.51 -16.18 -8.43
C THR A 251 -7.45 -16.95 -9.74
N GLU A 252 -6.25 -17.20 -10.26
CA GLU A 252 -6.05 -18.07 -11.43
C GLU A 252 -6.57 -19.51 -11.23
N ASN A 253 -6.72 -19.95 -9.97
CA ASN A 253 -7.20 -21.28 -9.60
C ASN A 253 -8.70 -21.31 -9.29
N GLY A 254 -9.41 -20.21 -9.54
CA GLY A 254 -10.83 -20.02 -9.21
C GLY A 254 -11.06 -19.14 -8.00
N TYR A 255 -12.31 -19.08 -7.53
CA TYR A 255 -12.69 -18.21 -6.42
C TYR A 255 -12.27 -18.81 -5.07
N VAL A 256 -11.51 -18.03 -4.29
CA VAL A 256 -11.11 -18.38 -2.93
C VAL A 256 -11.85 -17.49 -1.95
N GLN A 257 -12.59 -18.09 -1.02
CA GLN A 257 -13.27 -17.36 0.05
C GLN A 257 -12.40 -17.31 1.30
N TYR A 258 -12.14 -16.10 1.80
CA TYR A 258 -11.47 -15.88 3.07
C TYR A 258 -12.50 -15.48 4.13
N ASN A 259 -12.66 -16.31 5.16
CA ASN A 259 -13.49 -15.99 6.33
C ASN A 259 -12.65 -15.31 7.40
N ALA A 260 -13.14 -14.19 7.94
CA ALA A 260 -12.47 -13.41 8.96
C ALA A 260 -13.34 -13.31 10.22
N SER A 261 -12.89 -13.93 11.32
CA SER A 261 -13.68 -14.02 12.56
C SER A 261 -13.78 -12.69 13.33
N LYS A 262 -12.76 -11.83 13.24
CA LYS A 262 -12.70 -10.50 13.88
C LYS A 262 -13.05 -9.36 12.91
N GLY A 263 -12.81 -9.52 11.61
CA GLY A 263 -13.29 -8.58 10.60
C GLY A 263 -12.40 -8.44 9.37
N VAL A 264 -12.87 -7.64 8.40
CA VAL A 264 -12.19 -7.34 7.14
C VAL A 264 -11.77 -5.87 7.13
N VAL A 265 -10.52 -5.59 6.72
CA VAL A 265 -9.98 -4.24 6.55
C VAL A 265 -9.77 -3.96 5.07
N LEU A 266 -10.47 -2.95 4.54
CA LEU A 266 -10.25 -2.45 3.18
C LEU A 266 -9.14 -1.41 3.19
N ALA A 267 -8.01 -1.75 2.59
CA ALA A 267 -6.82 -0.90 2.44
C ALA A 267 -6.45 -0.76 0.94
N THR A 268 -7.46 -0.64 0.08
CA THR A 268 -7.37 -0.83 -1.38
C THR A 268 -6.94 0.40 -2.18
N GLY A 269 -6.53 1.49 -1.53
CA GLY A 269 -6.12 2.72 -2.20
C GLY A 269 -7.29 3.49 -2.85
N ASP A 270 -6.97 4.29 -3.86
CA ASP A 270 -7.90 5.18 -4.56
C ASP A 270 -8.45 4.60 -5.89
N VAL A 271 -9.24 5.40 -6.60
CA VAL A 271 -9.87 5.06 -7.88
C VAL A 271 -9.39 5.95 -9.04
N SER A 272 -8.24 6.62 -8.89
CA SER A 272 -7.74 7.63 -9.84
C SER A 272 -7.36 7.07 -11.22
N TYR A 273 -7.16 5.74 -11.31
CA TYR A 273 -6.91 5.00 -12.55
C TYR A 273 -8.18 4.40 -13.17
N LYS A 274 -9.36 4.75 -12.66
CA LYS A 274 -10.64 4.35 -13.26
C LYS A 274 -11.26 5.54 -13.99
N ASP A 275 -11.17 5.53 -15.32
CA ASP A 275 -11.66 6.63 -16.16
C ASP A 275 -13.13 6.95 -15.91
N GLU A 276 -13.98 5.95 -15.68
CA GLU A 276 -15.40 6.14 -15.37
C GLU A 276 -15.62 6.99 -14.10
N TYR A 277 -14.85 6.73 -13.03
CA TYR A 277 -14.91 7.52 -11.81
C TYR A 277 -14.34 8.93 -12.00
N ILE A 278 -13.26 9.05 -12.78
CA ILE A 278 -12.67 10.35 -13.08
C ILE A 278 -13.62 11.20 -13.92
N ASP A 279 -14.28 10.63 -14.92
CA ASP A 279 -15.25 11.35 -15.75
C ASP A 279 -16.41 11.91 -14.95
N GLU A 280 -16.92 11.13 -14.00
CA GLU A 280 -18.05 11.55 -13.16
C GLU A 280 -17.63 12.55 -12.08
N PHE A 281 -16.61 12.21 -11.28
CA PHE A 281 -16.33 12.94 -10.05
C PHE A 281 -15.22 13.99 -10.17
N ALA A 282 -14.30 13.84 -11.13
CA ALA A 282 -13.13 14.71 -11.24
C ALA A 282 -12.66 14.93 -12.70
N PRO A 283 -13.53 15.33 -13.64
CA PRO A 283 -13.17 15.43 -15.05
C PRO A 283 -12.03 16.44 -15.33
N ILE A 284 -11.82 17.40 -14.41
CA ILE A 284 -10.68 18.32 -14.47
C ILE A 284 -9.32 17.59 -14.39
N ALA A 285 -9.24 16.43 -13.75
CA ALA A 285 -8.02 15.62 -13.67
C ALA A 285 -7.57 15.08 -15.03
N LYS A 286 -8.44 15.08 -16.05
CA LYS A 286 -8.06 14.73 -17.43
C LYS A 286 -7.31 15.86 -18.16
N LYS A 287 -7.26 17.07 -17.58
CA LYS A 287 -6.60 18.24 -18.17
C LYS A 287 -5.16 18.43 -17.70
N VAL A 288 -4.66 17.60 -16.79
CA VAL A 288 -3.27 17.65 -16.32
C VAL A 288 -2.37 16.73 -17.15
N MET A 289 -1.09 17.08 -17.26
CA MET A 289 -0.10 16.36 -18.08
C MET A 289 0.16 14.93 -17.58
N THR A 290 0.04 14.69 -16.27
CA THR A 290 0.27 13.39 -15.65
C THR A 290 -0.72 13.21 -14.52
N ARG A 291 -1.36 12.04 -14.45
CA ARG A 291 -2.11 11.59 -13.28
C ARG A 291 -1.09 10.92 -12.36
N LEU A 292 -0.88 11.46 -11.17
CA LEU A 292 -0.11 10.79 -10.12
C LEU A 292 -1.12 10.09 -9.21
N CYS A 293 -0.98 8.77 -9.05
CA CYS A 293 -1.42 8.07 -7.85
C CYS A 293 -0.27 8.08 -6.84
#